data_AF-A0AAN8GCI7-F1
#
_entry.id   AF-A0AAN8GCI7-F1
#
_cell.length_a   1.000
_cell.length_b   1.000
_cell.length_c   1.000
_cell.angle_alpha   90.00
_cell.angle_beta   90.00
_cell.angle_gamma   90.00
#
_symmetry.space_group_name_H-M   'P 1'
#
loop_
_entity.id
_entity.type
_entity.pdbx_description
1 polymer ?
#
loop_
_entity_poly.entity_id
_entity_poly.type
_entity_poly.pdbx_seq_one_letter_code
_entity_poly.pdbx_strand_id
1 'polypeptide(L)'
;MLLLLLQSLLSCVAFGYGCENFAKYEEQGIGIQWSNILQSPEEGERYTFIVSIVMMLFDAAFYWLLTWYIENVFPGQYGIPKPWYFPVTASYWCGTASVTTAAPPSLKDPSVNSEYLEKAPPDMKAGVSIRNLVKIYKTGKKLAVDGLSMDFYEDQITSFLGHNGAGKTTTMSILTGLFPPTSGTALINGYDILSDMDSIRKYLGMCPQHNVLFNELTVEEHIYFYARLKGLSRQEVQTEMEQMIEDVGLLHKRKDLAKNLSGGMQRKLSVAIAFVGGSKIVILDEPTAGVDPYARRGIWDLLLKYKQGRTIILSTHHMDEADILGDRIAIISNGKMRCCGSSLFLKKCFGSGYYLTLVREGSVKMAAQRNGIIQSQVKDEKDFTSRSSSPDDGISSQTWANSDPSDVSDVGQIVRCHVPGAVFLESIGQEITFVLPYAGARDGSFALLFSELDRASAELGLTSYGISDTTLEEIFLKVAEETGVDSETTKELPEQDCRRNSFKRNSISSASAKRELKEKFTSKVEDLQRSASLSGQGSSVIVGGQLIRRQFLALFIKRFHHARRSRKGLIAQVVLPAALCVCL
;
A
#
# COMPACT_ATOMS: atom_id res chain seq x y z
N MET A 1 44.25 -13.93 -32.65
CA MET A 1 43.33 -12.78 -32.71
C MET A 1 42.02 -13.03 -31.96
N LEU A 2 41.33 -14.17 -32.15
CA LEU A 2 40.10 -14.48 -31.39
C LEU A 2 40.34 -14.70 -29.89
N LEU A 3 41.42 -15.41 -29.51
CA LEU A 3 41.87 -15.55 -28.11
C LEU A 3 42.28 -14.21 -27.48
N LEU A 4 42.84 -13.30 -28.27
CA LEU A 4 43.19 -11.93 -27.83
C LEU A 4 41.96 -11.09 -27.55
N LEU A 5 40.90 -11.21 -28.36
CA LEU A 5 39.61 -10.55 -28.13
C LEU A 5 38.88 -11.10 -26.88
N LEU A 6 39.06 -12.39 -26.59
CA LEU A 6 38.54 -13.02 -25.37
C LEU A 6 39.36 -12.64 -24.12
N GLN A 7 40.68 -12.49 -24.26
CA GLN A 7 41.57 -12.03 -23.18
C GLN A 7 41.44 -10.54 -22.88
N SER A 8 41.14 -9.70 -23.89
CA SER A 8 40.90 -8.27 -23.65
C SER A 8 39.68 -8.09 -22.76
N LEU A 9 38.65 -8.91 -22.88
CA LEU A 9 37.43 -8.80 -22.07
C LEU A 9 37.61 -8.90 -20.54
N LEU A 10 38.82 -9.21 -20.04
CA LEU A 10 39.21 -9.13 -18.63
C LEU A 10 40.25 -8.02 -18.41
N SER A 11 39.81 -6.88 -17.88
CA SER A 11 40.68 -5.73 -17.56
C SER A 11 41.89 -6.09 -16.66
N CYS A 12 41.74 -7.06 -15.74
CA CYS A 12 42.84 -7.54 -14.89
C CYS A 12 43.98 -8.21 -15.68
N VAL A 13 43.66 -8.87 -16.80
CA VAL A 13 44.66 -9.54 -17.64
C VAL A 13 45.44 -8.51 -18.44
N ALA A 14 44.77 -7.49 -18.98
CA ALA A 14 45.43 -6.37 -19.66
C ALA A 14 46.37 -5.60 -18.70
N PHE A 15 45.93 -5.35 -17.47
CA PHE A 15 46.78 -4.76 -16.43
C PHE A 15 47.96 -5.67 -16.07
N GLY A 16 47.74 -6.98 -15.93
CA GLY A 16 48.79 -7.97 -15.65
C GLY A 16 49.90 -7.98 -16.71
N TYR A 17 49.53 -8.02 -17.99
CA TYR A 17 50.49 -7.92 -19.11
C TYR A 17 51.19 -6.56 -19.17
N GLY A 18 50.52 -5.48 -18.75
CA GLY A 18 51.14 -4.17 -18.59
C GLY A 18 52.19 -4.16 -17.49
N CYS A 19 51.90 -4.75 -16.33
CA CYS A 19 52.84 -4.90 -15.22
C CYS A 19 54.03 -5.81 -15.55
N GLU A 20 53.81 -6.89 -16.30
CA GLU A 20 54.89 -7.78 -16.75
C GLU A 20 55.87 -7.06 -17.68
N ASN A 21 55.34 -6.32 -18.67
CA ASN A 21 56.18 -5.47 -19.52
C ASN A 21 56.90 -4.38 -18.72
N PHE A 22 56.22 -3.77 -17.75
CA PHE A 22 56.83 -2.78 -16.84
C PHE A 22 58.00 -3.39 -16.05
N ALA A 23 57.82 -4.59 -15.49
CA ALA A 23 58.87 -5.30 -14.77
C ALA A 23 60.07 -5.63 -15.69
N LYS A 24 59.83 -6.11 -16.92
CA LYS A 24 60.90 -6.40 -17.89
C LYS A 24 61.74 -5.16 -18.25
N TYR A 25 61.11 -3.99 -18.41
CA TYR A 25 61.82 -2.73 -18.67
C TYR A 25 62.63 -2.22 -17.47
N GLU A 26 62.16 -2.50 -16.25
CA GLU A 26 62.88 -2.19 -15.01
C GLU A 26 64.09 -3.11 -14.83
N GLU A 27 63.95 -4.41 -15.11
CA GLU A 27 65.06 -5.39 -15.05
C GLU A 27 66.21 -5.03 -15.99
N GLN A 28 65.91 -4.42 -17.14
CA GLN A 28 66.91 -3.94 -18.11
C GLN A 28 67.53 -2.57 -17.73
N GLY A 29 67.04 -1.91 -16.68
CA GLY A 29 67.56 -0.63 -16.19
C GLY A 29 67.25 0.59 -17.07
N ILE A 30 66.37 0.43 -18.06
CA ILE A 30 65.98 1.50 -19.01
C ILE A 30 64.72 2.23 -18.49
N GLY A 31 63.85 1.52 -17.76
CA GLY A 31 62.54 2.00 -17.31
C GLY A 31 61.58 2.28 -18.47
N ILE A 32 60.28 2.41 -18.19
CA ILE A 32 59.30 2.81 -19.22
C ILE A 32 59.32 4.33 -19.41
N GLN A 33 59.58 4.77 -20.63
CA GLN A 33 59.56 6.16 -21.07
C GLN A 33 58.63 6.32 -22.28
N TRP A 34 58.13 7.54 -22.52
CA TRP A 34 57.26 7.82 -23.68
C TRP A 34 57.93 7.50 -25.03
N SER A 35 59.25 7.49 -25.09
CA SER A 35 60.05 7.14 -26.27
C SER A 35 60.13 5.64 -26.54
N ASN A 36 60.02 4.79 -25.52
CA ASN A 36 60.22 3.33 -25.64
C ASN A 36 58.93 2.51 -25.46
N ILE A 37 57.81 3.16 -25.13
CA ILE A 37 56.50 2.54 -24.86
C ILE A 37 55.91 1.72 -26.03
N LEU A 38 56.37 2.02 -27.25
CA LEU A 38 55.92 1.38 -28.49
C LEU A 38 56.82 0.21 -28.91
N GLN A 39 58.01 0.10 -28.32
CA GLN A 39 58.95 -0.97 -28.61
C GLN A 39 58.66 -2.17 -27.71
N SER A 40 59.05 -3.37 -28.14
CA SER A 40 58.95 -4.59 -27.32
C SER A 40 60.33 -4.87 -26.70
N PRO A 41 60.40 -5.33 -25.44
CA PRO A 41 61.67 -5.66 -24.79
C PRO A 41 62.31 -6.96 -25.29
N GLU A 42 61.58 -7.81 -26.04
CA GLU A 42 62.07 -9.07 -26.61
C GLU A 42 61.87 -9.15 -28.14
N GLU A 43 62.88 -9.63 -28.88
CA GLU A 43 62.81 -9.87 -30.33
C GLU A 43 61.90 -11.07 -30.64
N GLY A 44 60.61 -10.82 -30.82
CA GLY A 44 59.62 -11.83 -31.24
C GLY A 44 58.24 -11.68 -30.59
N GLU A 45 58.13 -10.96 -29.48
CA GLU A 45 56.84 -10.71 -28.82
C GLU A 45 56.11 -9.51 -29.43
N ARG A 46 54.86 -9.72 -29.85
CA ARG A 46 53.99 -8.67 -30.44
C ARG A 46 53.29 -7.78 -29.40
N TYR A 47 53.51 -8.02 -28.11
CA TYR A 47 52.85 -7.32 -27.03
C TYR A 47 53.74 -6.21 -26.51
N THR A 48 53.27 -4.97 -26.62
CA THR A 48 53.95 -3.79 -26.12
C THR A 48 53.12 -3.15 -25.03
N PHE A 49 53.73 -2.31 -24.19
CA PHE A 49 53.02 -1.66 -23.10
C PHE A 49 51.84 -0.79 -23.58
N ILE A 50 51.98 -0.16 -24.77
CA ILE A 50 50.88 0.59 -25.40
C ILE A 50 49.69 -0.31 -25.75
N VAL A 51 49.92 -1.58 -26.13
CA VAL A 51 48.86 -2.53 -26.44
C VAL A 51 48.04 -2.83 -25.19
N SER A 52 48.67 -2.95 -24.01
CA SER A 52 47.98 -3.10 -22.73
C SER A 52 47.12 -1.88 -22.39
N ILE A 53 47.59 -0.66 -22.63
CA ILE A 53 46.80 0.58 -22.44
C ILE A 53 45.61 0.62 -23.39
N VAL A 54 45.84 0.32 -24.69
CA VAL A 54 44.77 0.31 -25.71
C VAL A 54 43.72 -0.75 -25.38
N MET A 55 44.13 -1.92 -24.90
CA MET A 55 43.21 -2.96 -24.41
C MET A 55 42.37 -2.44 -23.23
N MET A 56 42.98 -1.85 -22.19
CA MET A 56 42.23 -1.29 -21.05
C MET A 56 41.25 -0.18 -21.45
N LEU A 57 41.62 0.69 -22.39
CA LEU A 57 40.73 1.74 -22.90
C LEU A 57 39.57 1.15 -23.72
N PHE A 58 39.84 0.13 -24.53
CA PHE A 58 38.81 -0.60 -25.25
C PHE A 58 37.84 -1.28 -24.29
N ASP A 59 38.33 -1.92 -23.23
CA ASP A 59 37.49 -2.56 -22.23
C ASP A 59 36.65 -1.55 -21.45
N ALA A 60 37.22 -0.40 -21.09
CA ALA A 60 36.48 0.68 -20.44
C ALA A 60 35.34 1.19 -21.33
N ALA A 61 35.60 1.41 -22.62
CA ALA A 61 34.58 1.82 -23.59
C ALA A 61 33.53 0.72 -23.80
N PHE A 62 33.94 -0.55 -23.85
CA PHE A 62 33.06 -1.69 -23.99
C PHE A 62 32.16 -1.87 -22.75
N TYR A 63 32.71 -1.81 -21.55
CA TYR A 63 31.91 -1.87 -20.31
C TYR A 63 31.00 -0.67 -20.16
N TRP A 64 31.43 0.53 -20.56
CA TRP A 64 30.55 1.70 -20.60
C TRP A 64 29.37 1.50 -21.55
N LEU A 65 29.62 1.03 -22.78
CA LEU A 65 28.57 0.72 -23.76
C LEU A 65 27.63 -0.39 -23.26
N LEU A 66 28.20 -1.44 -22.67
CA LEU A 66 27.45 -2.57 -22.12
C LEU A 66 26.58 -2.12 -20.93
N THR A 67 27.12 -1.28 -20.04
CA THR A 67 26.40 -0.72 -18.90
C THR A 67 25.27 0.18 -19.38
N TRP A 68 25.55 1.08 -20.31
CA TRP A 68 24.54 1.93 -20.95
C TRP A 68 23.41 1.12 -21.60
N TYR A 69 23.74 0.04 -22.31
CA TYR A 69 22.73 -0.83 -22.93
C TYR A 69 21.93 -1.62 -21.88
N ILE A 70 22.61 -2.24 -20.90
CA ILE A 70 21.95 -3.04 -19.85
C ILE A 70 21.03 -2.17 -18.99
N GLU A 71 21.45 -0.97 -18.59
CA GLU A 71 20.62 -0.08 -17.76
C GLU A 71 19.35 0.38 -18.48
N ASN A 72 19.41 0.60 -19.80
CA ASN A 72 18.23 1.02 -20.57
C ASN A 72 17.27 -0.15 -20.87
N VAL A 73 17.79 -1.36 -21.15
CA VAL A 73 16.96 -2.54 -21.49
C VAL A 73 16.49 -3.27 -20.24
N PHE A 74 17.33 -3.35 -19.22
CA PHE A 74 17.11 -4.05 -17.95
C PHE A 74 17.47 -3.16 -16.76
N PRO A 75 16.65 -2.14 -16.42
CA PRO A 75 16.92 -1.22 -15.32
C PRO A 75 16.85 -1.87 -13.92
N GLY A 76 16.73 -3.19 -13.83
CA GLY A 76 16.69 -3.94 -12.57
C GLY A 76 15.30 -3.97 -11.95
N GLN A 77 15.18 -3.49 -10.71
CA GLN A 77 13.94 -3.55 -9.93
C GLN A 77 12.99 -2.39 -10.21
N TYR A 78 13.51 -1.23 -10.62
CA TYR A 78 12.76 0.00 -10.80
C TYR A 78 13.05 0.59 -12.18
N GLY A 79 12.08 1.29 -12.75
CA GLY A 79 12.20 1.95 -14.05
C GLY A 79 11.44 1.24 -15.17
N ILE A 80 11.23 1.97 -16.26
CA ILE A 80 10.51 1.50 -17.44
C ILE A 80 11.55 0.96 -18.44
N PRO A 81 11.56 -0.36 -18.72
CA PRO A 81 12.52 -0.94 -19.65
C PRO A 81 12.22 -0.46 -21.06
N LYS A 82 13.25 -0.05 -21.80
CA LYS A 82 13.14 0.26 -23.22
C LYS A 82 13.18 -1.03 -24.05
N PRO A 83 12.60 -1.03 -25.27
CA PRO A 83 12.74 -2.16 -26.19
C PRO A 83 14.20 -2.45 -26.51
N TRP A 84 14.56 -3.71 -26.78
CA TRP A 84 15.94 -4.09 -27.11
C TRP A 84 16.51 -3.35 -28.33
N TYR A 85 15.65 -2.92 -29.26
CA TYR A 85 16.00 -2.17 -30.47
C TYR A 85 16.00 -0.65 -30.27
N PHE A 86 15.85 -0.14 -29.03
CA PHE A 86 15.81 1.30 -28.77
C PHE A 86 16.95 2.14 -29.40
N PRO A 87 18.21 1.65 -29.52
CA PRO A 87 19.29 2.46 -30.09
C PRO A 87 19.14 2.68 -31.58
N VAL A 88 18.33 1.87 -32.27
CA VAL A 88 18.13 1.94 -33.73
C VAL A 88 16.90 2.79 -34.07
N THR A 89 16.05 3.10 -33.08
CA THR A 89 14.83 3.86 -33.29
C THR A 89 15.14 5.37 -33.38
N ALA A 90 14.68 6.01 -34.45
CA ALA A 90 14.83 7.45 -34.65
C ALA A 90 14.20 8.29 -33.53
N SER A 91 13.15 7.79 -32.85
CA SER A 91 12.50 8.46 -31.73
C SER A 91 13.41 8.63 -30.50
N TYR A 92 14.40 7.76 -30.31
CA TYR A 92 15.35 7.88 -29.20
C TYR A 92 16.35 9.02 -29.44
N TRP A 93 16.84 9.18 -30.67
CA TRP A 93 17.87 10.16 -31.01
C TRP A 93 17.30 11.54 -31.35
N CYS A 94 16.13 11.59 -32.00
CA CYS A 94 15.52 12.86 -32.44
C CYS A 94 14.44 13.38 -31.47
N GLY A 95 14.11 12.61 -30.42
CA GLY A 95 13.02 12.92 -29.51
C GLY A 95 11.65 12.69 -30.15
N THR A 96 10.67 12.29 -29.35
CA THR A 96 9.28 12.28 -29.77
C THR A 96 8.79 13.73 -29.89
N ALA A 97 8.17 14.09 -31.00
CA ALA A 97 7.49 15.38 -31.10
C ALA A 97 6.40 15.43 -30.01
N SER A 98 6.41 16.51 -29.22
CA SER A 98 5.35 16.84 -28.28
C SER A 98 4.00 16.63 -28.96
N VAL A 99 3.15 15.78 -28.37
CA VAL A 99 1.73 15.71 -28.74
C VAL A 99 1.14 17.06 -28.36
N THR A 100 1.22 17.99 -29.29
CA THR A 100 0.74 19.35 -29.16
C THR A 100 -0.77 19.28 -29.29
N THR A 101 -1.46 19.52 -28.17
CA THR A 101 -2.75 20.21 -28.12
C THR A 101 -3.83 19.74 -29.10
N ALA A 102 -3.89 18.44 -29.41
CA ALA A 102 -5.13 17.83 -29.82
C ALA A 102 -5.85 17.45 -28.53
N ALA A 103 -7.11 17.89 -28.37
CA ALA A 103 -7.99 17.33 -27.36
C ALA A 103 -7.77 15.81 -27.29
N PRO A 104 -7.70 15.21 -26.08
CA PRO A 104 -7.45 13.77 -25.94
C PRO A 104 -8.35 13.08 -26.97
N PRO A 105 -7.79 12.23 -27.86
CA PRO A 105 -8.58 11.58 -28.89
C PRO A 105 -9.82 11.06 -28.20
N SER A 106 -11.01 11.33 -28.75
CA SER A 106 -12.31 10.99 -28.18
C SER A 106 -12.41 9.46 -28.02
N LEU A 107 -11.73 8.96 -27.00
CA LEU A 107 -11.50 7.56 -26.73
C LEU A 107 -12.38 7.30 -25.53
N LYS A 108 -13.62 6.93 -25.88
CA LYS A 108 -14.69 6.42 -25.03
C LYS A 108 -14.60 6.93 -23.59
N ASP A 109 -15.46 7.90 -23.28
CA ASP A 109 -15.84 8.21 -21.90
C ASP A 109 -15.89 6.91 -21.09
N PRO A 110 -15.34 6.89 -19.87
CA PRO A 110 -15.30 5.69 -19.05
C PRO A 110 -16.72 5.14 -18.93
N SER A 111 -17.01 4.10 -19.71
CA SER A 111 -18.31 3.43 -19.76
C SER A 111 -18.43 2.47 -18.58
N VAL A 112 -18.11 2.97 -17.40
CA VAL A 112 -18.18 2.31 -16.10
C VAL A 112 -19.18 3.13 -15.29
N ASN A 113 -20.40 2.60 -15.14
CA ASN A 113 -21.52 3.09 -14.32
C ASN A 113 -21.39 4.55 -13.84
N SER A 114 -21.87 5.49 -14.65
CA SER A 114 -21.80 6.94 -14.41
C SER A 114 -22.55 7.44 -13.16
N GLU A 115 -23.18 6.54 -12.39
CA GLU A 115 -23.98 6.90 -11.23
C GLU A 115 -23.11 7.22 -10.01
N TYR A 116 -21.94 6.57 -9.88
CA TYR A 116 -21.04 6.74 -8.73
C TYR A 116 -19.78 7.56 -9.05
N LEU A 117 -19.75 8.21 -10.21
CA LEU A 117 -18.65 9.06 -10.65
C LEU A 117 -19.15 10.49 -10.83
N GLU A 118 -18.70 11.39 -9.96
CA GLU A 118 -19.03 12.81 -10.07
C GLU A 118 -18.34 13.41 -11.31
N LYS A 119 -19.14 14.00 -12.21
CA LYS A 119 -18.62 14.69 -13.39
C LYS A 119 -17.65 15.81 -13.00
N ALA A 120 -16.68 16.08 -13.86
CA ALA A 120 -15.76 17.20 -13.69
C ALA A 120 -16.53 18.54 -13.77
N PRO A 121 -16.12 19.57 -13.04
CA PRO A 121 -16.55 20.94 -13.33
C PRO A 121 -16.08 21.32 -14.74
N PRO A 122 -16.89 22.06 -15.53
CA PRO A 122 -16.63 22.33 -16.95
C PRO A 122 -15.35 23.15 -17.24
N ASP A 123 -14.81 23.86 -16.25
CA ASP A 123 -13.67 24.77 -16.43
C ASP A 123 -12.32 24.20 -15.97
N MET A 124 -12.26 22.91 -15.61
CA MET A 124 -11.11 22.34 -14.92
C MET A 124 -10.16 21.57 -15.82
N LYS A 125 -8.86 21.92 -15.78
CA LYS A 125 -7.82 21.22 -16.53
C LYS A 125 -7.38 19.95 -15.81
N ALA A 126 -7.33 18.84 -16.54
CA ALA A 126 -6.79 17.58 -16.02
C ALA A 126 -5.25 17.60 -16.06
N GLY A 127 -4.60 17.61 -14.89
CA GLY A 127 -3.16 17.50 -14.76
C GLY A 127 -2.65 16.08 -15.00
N VAL A 128 -3.42 15.07 -14.57
CA VAL A 128 -3.13 13.65 -14.80
C VAL A 128 -4.39 12.94 -15.30
N SER A 129 -4.30 12.16 -16.37
CA SER A 129 -5.38 11.36 -16.92
C SER A 129 -4.95 9.90 -17.03
N ILE A 130 -5.64 9.00 -16.33
CA ILE A 130 -5.39 7.55 -16.37
C ILE A 130 -6.41 6.90 -17.30
N ARG A 131 -5.95 6.06 -18.23
CA ARG A 131 -6.81 5.37 -19.20
C ARG A 131 -6.54 3.86 -19.19
N ASN A 132 -7.54 3.10 -18.74
CA ASN A 132 -7.59 1.63 -18.71
C ASN A 132 -6.28 1.00 -18.18
N LEU A 133 -5.76 1.52 -17.08
CA LEU A 133 -4.49 1.11 -16.52
C LEU A 133 -4.62 -0.28 -15.88
N VAL A 134 -3.76 -1.22 -16.32
CA VAL A 134 -3.73 -2.59 -15.81
C VAL A 134 -2.32 -2.93 -15.36
N LYS A 135 -2.20 -3.57 -14.20
CA LYS A 135 -0.92 -4.07 -13.68
C LYS A 135 -1.06 -5.47 -13.10
N ILE A 136 -0.28 -6.39 -13.66
CA ILE A 136 -0.17 -7.77 -13.19
C ILE A 136 1.29 -8.03 -12.79
N TYR A 137 1.51 -8.42 -11.54
CA TYR A 137 2.86 -8.79 -11.08
C TYR A 137 3.18 -10.22 -11.51
N LYS A 138 4.34 -10.41 -12.17
CA LYS A 138 4.81 -11.72 -12.64
C LYS A 138 4.95 -12.73 -11.50
N THR A 139 5.43 -12.25 -10.34
CA THR A 139 5.54 -13.05 -9.12
C THR A 139 4.16 -13.22 -8.50
N GLY A 140 3.61 -14.43 -8.56
CA GLY A 140 2.30 -14.76 -7.99
C GLY A 140 1.09 -14.47 -8.88
N LYS A 141 1.28 -13.96 -10.11
CA LYS A 141 0.20 -13.62 -11.06
C LYS A 141 -0.94 -12.78 -10.43
N LYS A 142 -0.60 -11.94 -9.44
CA LYS A 142 -1.56 -11.10 -8.75
C LYS A 142 -1.91 -9.90 -9.62
N LEU A 143 -3.20 -9.76 -9.94
CA LEU A 143 -3.78 -8.57 -10.54
C LEU A 143 -3.84 -7.49 -9.47
N ALA A 144 -3.03 -6.43 -9.63
CA ALA A 144 -2.94 -5.34 -8.65
C ALA A 144 -3.79 -4.14 -9.04
N VAL A 145 -3.93 -3.88 -10.34
CA VAL A 145 -4.78 -2.81 -10.90
C VAL A 145 -5.49 -3.40 -12.12
N ASP A 146 -6.80 -3.22 -12.21
CA ASP A 146 -7.66 -3.78 -13.25
C ASP A 146 -8.49 -2.68 -13.92
N GLY A 147 -7.98 -2.15 -15.03
CA GLY A 147 -8.72 -1.23 -15.91
C GLY A 147 -9.04 0.12 -15.30
N LEU A 148 -8.19 0.62 -14.41
CA LEU A 148 -8.41 1.90 -13.72
C LEU A 148 -8.43 3.06 -14.73
N SER A 149 -9.49 3.86 -14.71
CA SER A 149 -9.62 5.06 -15.55
C SER A 149 -10.19 6.20 -14.73
N MET A 150 -9.45 7.31 -14.64
CA MET A 150 -9.88 8.53 -13.94
C MET A 150 -8.99 9.71 -14.27
N ASP A 151 -9.51 10.91 -14.04
CA ASP A 151 -8.81 12.17 -14.26
C ASP A 151 -8.59 12.90 -12.93
N PHE A 152 -7.41 13.52 -12.79
CA PHE A 152 -7.00 14.36 -11.67
C PHE A 152 -6.84 15.80 -12.15
N TYR A 153 -7.34 16.74 -11.37
CA TYR A 153 -7.47 18.12 -11.79
C TYR A 153 -6.47 19.06 -11.11
N GLU A 154 -6.08 20.11 -11.82
CA GLU A 154 -5.29 21.22 -11.26
C GLU A 154 -6.06 21.90 -10.12
N ASP A 155 -5.38 22.46 -9.12
CA ASP A 155 -5.98 23.11 -7.94
C ASP A 155 -6.80 22.19 -7.03
N GLN A 156 -6.64 20.86 -7.15
CA GLN A 156 -7.34 19.88 -6.31
C GLN A 156 -6.40 18.88 -5.65
N ILE A 157 -6.77 18.49 -4.44
CA ILE A 157 -6.24 17.30 -3.77
C ILE A 157 -7.21 16.16 -4.03
N THR A 158 -6.74 15.13 -4.74
CA THR A 158 -7.49 13.90 -4.93
C THR A 158 -6.98 12.83 -3.99
N SER A 159 -7.84 12.37 -3.08
CA SER A 159 -7.55 11.34 -2.09
C SER A 159 -7.90 9.96 -2.64
N PHE A 160 -6.90 9.11 -2.79
CA PHE A 160 -7.01 7.68 -3.09
C PHE A 160 -7.26 6.89 -1.80
N LEU A 161 -8.50 6.45 -1.61
CA LEU A 161 -8.93 5.64 -0.48
C LEU A 161 -9.09 4.17 -0.90
N GLY A 162 -8.74 3.25 0.00
CA GLY A 162 -8.81 1.82 -0.29
C GLY A 162 -8.21 0.99 0.84
N HIS A 163 -8.55 -0.29 0.93
CA HIS A 163 -7.91 -1.19 1.88
C HIS A 163 -6.44 -1.46 1.51
N ASN A 164 -5.70 -2.11 2.41
CA ASN A 164 -4.35 -2.56 2.12
C ASN A 164 -4.36 -3.61 1.01
N GLY A 165 -3.53 -3.42 -0.01
CA GLY A 165 -3.52 -4.28 -1.19
C GLY A 165 -4.59 -3.98 -2.25
N ALA A 166 -5.36 -2.89 -2.10
CA ALA A 166 -6.33 -2.45 -3.12
C ALA A 166 -5.69 -1.96 -4.44
N GLY A 167 -4.38 -1.69 -4.44
CA GLY A 167 -3.64 -1.23 -5.63
C GLY A 167 -3.18 0.24 -5.60
N LYS A 168 -3.43 0.99 -4.52
CA LYS A 168 -3.08 2.42 -4.37
C LYS A 168 -1.60 2.72 -4.68
N THR A 169 -0.70 2.14 -3.89
CA THR A 169 0.77 2.27 -4.05
C THR A 169 1.25 1.77 -5.41
N THR A 170 0.61 0.74 -5.97
CA THR A 170 0.93 0.24 -7.32
C THR A 170 0.58 1.27 -8.38
N THR A 171 -0.59 1.90 -8.32
CA THR A 171 -0.98 2.97 -9.25
C THR A 171 -0.03 4.16 -9.14
N MET A 172 0.30 4.60 -7.94
CA MET A 172 1.25 5.70 -7.71
C MET A 172 2.66 5.39 -8.23
N SER A 173 3.12 4.15 -8.05
CA SER A 173 4.41 3.70 -8.57
C SER A 173 4.45 3.65 -10.10
N ILE A 174 3.30 3.43 -10.76
CA ILE A 174 3.20 3.48 -12.21
C ILE A 174 3.23 4.94 -12.70
N LEU A 175 2.47 5.83 -12.06
CA LEU A 175 2.46 7.26 -12.40
C LEU A 175 3.84 7.92 -12.23
N THR A 176 4.62 7.47 -11.24
CA THR A 176 6.00 7.95 -11.00
C THR A 176 7.05 7.26 -11.88
N GLY A 177 6.66 6.23 -12.63
CA GLY A 177 7.54 5.48 -13.53
C GLY A 177 8.52 4.55 -12.82
N LEU A 178 8.25 4.21 -11.55
CA LEU A 178 8.97 3.16 -10.83
C LEU A 178 8.66 1.78 -11.42
N PHE A 179 7.41 1.55 -11.85
CA PHE A 179 7.01 0.32 -12.53
C PHE A 179 6.30 0.61 -13.85
N PRO A 180 6.58 -0.14 -14.92
CA PRO A 180 5.83 -0.02 -16.17
C PRO A 180 4.42 -0.59 -16.01
N PRO A 181 3.38 -0.02 -16.66
CA PRO A 181 2.07 -0.67 -16.74
C PRO A 181 2.14 -1.99 -17.53
N THR A 182 1.21 -2.91 -17.27
CA THR A 182 1.04 -4.13 -18.09
C THR A 182 0.20 -3.85 -19.33
N SER A 183 -0.83 -3.00 -19.20
CA SER A 183 -1.63 -2.46 -20.29
C SER A 183 -2.20 -1.10 -19.86
N GLY A 184 -2.69 -0.33 -20.82
CA GLY A 184 -3.17 1.04 -20.61
C GLY A 184 -2.04 2.08 -20.59
N THR A 185 -2.44 3.34 -20.44
CA THR A 185 -1.52 4.49 -20.41
C THR A 185 -2.01 5.54 -19.40
N ALA A 186 -1.10 6.43 -19.01
CA ALA A 186 -1.42 7.63 -18.26
C ALA A 186 -0.76 8.85 -18.92
N LEU A 187 -1.52 9.94 -19.01
CA LEU A 187 -1.10 11.22 -19.57
C LEU A 187 -0.90 12.21 -18.42
N ILE A 188 0.27 12.82 -18.35
CA ILE A 188 0.66 13.77 -17.30
C ILE A 188 1.05 15.08 -17.97
N ASN A 189 0.25 16.14 -17.80
CA ASN A 189 0.37 17.40 -18.57
C ASN A 189 0.47 17.20 -20.09
N GLY A 190 -0.23 16.21 -20.63
CA GLY A 190 -0.20 15.84 -22.06
C GLY A 190 0.96 14.94 -22.49
N TYR A 191 1.88 14.60 -21.59
CA TYR A 191 2.97 13.66 -21.85
C TYR A 191 2.58 12.23 -21.46
N ASP A 192 2.92 11.24 -22.29
CA ASP A 192 2.67 9.82 -21.97
C ASP A 192 3.77 9.26 -21.05
N ILE A 193 3.38 8.54 -19.99
CA ILE A 193 4.29 7.85 -19.07
C ILE A 193 5.17 6.77 -19.73
N LEU A 194 4.83 6.27 -20.91
CA LEU A 194 5.65 5.28 -21.62
C LEU A 194 6.71 5.94 -22.51
N SER A 195 6.45 7.15 -23.01
CA SER A 195 7.30 7.82 -23.99
C SER A 195 8.17 8.92 -23.39
N ASP A 196 7.62 9.77 -22.51
CA ASP A 196 8.22 11.06 -22.16
C ASP A 196 8.45 11.25 -20.66
N MET A 197 8.83 10.19 -19.94
CA MET A 197 8.99 10.24 -18.48
C MET A 197 10.04 11.24 -17.98
N ASP A 198 11.09 11.49 -18.75
CA ASP A 198 12.14 12.42 -18.34
C ASP A 198 11.63 13.88 -18.31
N SER A 199 10.70 14.22 -19.21
CA SER A 199 9.97 15.50 -19.19
C SER A 199 9.00 15.55 -18.02
N ILE A 200 8.28 14.46 -17.75
CA ILE A 200 7.34 14.36 -16.63
C ILE A 200 8.05 14.55 -15.27
N ARG A 201 9.20 13.90 -15.07
CA ARG A 201 9.97 13.93 -13.80
C ARG A 201 10.42 15.34 -13.41
N LYS A 202 10.63 16.24 -14.38
CA LYS A 202 10.97 17.65 -14.09
C LYS A 202 9.85 18.33 -13.29
N TYR A 203 8.59 18.07 -13.64
CA TYR A 203 7.42 18.70 -13.02
C TYR A 203 6.75 17.85 -11.93
N LEU A 204 7.19 16.60 -11.74
CA LEU A 204 6.62 15.64 -10.79
C LEU A 204 7.37 15.61 -9.46
N GLY A 205 6.66 15.88 -8.36
CA GLY A 205 7.11 15.66 -6.99
C GLY A 205 6.59 14.35 -6.44
N MET A 206 7.38 13.63 -5.64
CA MET A 206 6.94 12.39 -5.00
C MET A 206 7.43 12.30 -3.56
N CYS A 207 6.53 11.94 -2.65
CA CYS A 207 6.87 11.47 -1.31
C CYS A 207 6.43 10.00 -1.19
N PRO A 208 7.36 9.04 -1.14
CA PRO A 208 7.02 7.63 -0.98
C PRO A 208 6.66 7.30 0.48
N GLN A 209 6.20 6.06 0.73
CA GLN A 209 5.83 5.60 2.09
C GLN A 209 7.02 5.63 3.06
N HIS A 210 8.23 5.33 2.61
CA HIS A 210 9.45 5.41 3.42
C HIS A 210 10.15 6.77 3.20
N ASN A 211 10.79 7.31 4.24
CA ASN A 211 11.50 8.58 4.13
C ASN A 211 12.79 8.40 3.31
N VAL A 212 12.91 9.12 2.19
CA VAL A 212 14.11 9.13 1.33
C VAL A 212 15.01 10.29 1.74
N LEU A 213 15.50 10.23 2.97
CA LEU A 213 16.40 11.23 3.54
C LEU A 213 17.82 10.66 3.68
N PHE A 214 18.81 11.50 3.46
CA PHE A 214 20.21 11.18 3.69
C PHE A 214 20.56 11.50 5.14
N ASN A 215 20.96 10.48 5.90
CA ASN A 215 21.23 10.62 7.34
C ASN A 215 22.33 11.65 7.69
N GLU A 216 23.22 11.90 6.73
CA GLU A 216 24.40 12.76 6.89
C GLU A 216 24.18 14.20 6.41
N LEU A 217 23.07 14.49 5.74
CA LEU A 217 22.75 15.84 5.28
C LEU A 217 21.86 16.57 6.30
N THR A 218 22.06 17.88 6.40
CA THR A 218 21.22 18.79 7.19
C THR A 218 19.89 19.09 6.49
N VAL A 219 18.93 19.69 7.21
CA VAL A 219 17.63 20.08 6.64
C VAL A 219 17.78 21.05 5.47
N GLU A 220 18.63 22.07 5.62
CA GLU A 220 18.89 23.03 4.55
C GLU A 220 19.58 22.40 3.34
N GLU A 221 20.55 21.51 3.57
CA GLU A 221 21.24 20.80 2.48
C GLU A 221 20.31 19.88 1.71
N HIS A 222 19.33 19.24 2.36
CA HIS A 222 18.32 18.43 1.68
C HIS A 222 17.50 19.28 0.69
N ILE A 223 16.92 20.39 1.17
CA ILE A 223 16.09 21.25 0.33
C ILE A 223 16.93 21.83 -0.81
N TYR A 224 18.14 22.31 -0.49
CA TYR A 224 19.09 22.81 -1.49
C TYR A 224 19.44 21.74 -2.54
N PHE A 225 19.72 20.50 -2.12
CA PHE A 225 20.08 19.40 -3.02
C PHE A 225 18.96 19.07 -4.00
N TYR A 226 17.73 18.87 -3.51
CA TYR A 226 16.59 18.54 -4.37
C TYR A 226 16.17 19.72 -5.27
N ALA A 227 16.26 20.96 -4.78
CA ALA A 227 15.99 22.15 -5.57
C ALA A 227 16.98 22.30 -6.75
N ARG A 228 18.28 22.08 -6.48
CA ARG A 228 19.32 22.11 -7.52
C ARG A 228 19.19 20.95 -8.49
N LEU A 229 18.79 19.76 -8.03
CA LEU A 229 18.52 18.61 -8.88
C LEU A 229 17.35 18.86 -9.85
N LYS A 230 16.35 19.62 -9.41
CA LYS A 230 15.22 20.08 -10.23
C LYS A 230 15.57 21.18 -11.24
N GLY A 231 16.78 21.75 -11.16
CA GLY A 231 17.29 22.71 -12.13
C GLY A 231 17.14 24.18 -11.75
N LEU A 232 16.77 24.50 -10.50
CA LEU A 232 16.68 25.87 -10.02
C LEU A 232 18.05 26.56 -9.93
N SER A 233 18.06 27.88 -10.14
CA SER A 233 19.25 28.70 -9.97
C SER A 233 19.60 28.89 -8.49
N ARG A 234 20.87 29.19 -8.18
CA ARG A 234 21.31 29.35 -6.77
C ARG A 234 20.53 30.44 -6.02
N GLN A 235 20.07 31.48 -6.72
CA GLN A 235 19.31 32.58 -6.12
C GLN A 235 17.90 32.13 -5.76
N GLU A 236 17.20 31.48 -6.71
CA GLU A 236 15.85 30.95 -6.49
C GLU A 236 15.82 29.89 -5.39
N VAL A 237 16.82 28.99 -5.37
CA VAL A 237 16.94 27.96 -4.33
C VAL A 237 17.04 28.59 -2.94
N GLN A 238 17.79 29.67 -2.77
CA GLN A 238 17.93 30.28 -1.45
C GLN A 238 16.59 30.83 -0.95
N THR A 239 15.80 31.46 -1.83
CA THR A 239 14.48 31.99 -1.50
C THR A 239 13.49 30.86 -1.19
N GLU A 240 13.41 29.85 -2.05
CA GLU A 240 12.50 28.70 -1.87
C GLU A 240 12.88 27.89 -0.63
N MET A 241 14.17 27.74 -0.34
CA MET A 241 14.65 27.06 0.85
C MET A 241 14.23 27.77 2.14
N GLU A 242 14.40 29.10 2.22
CA GLU A 242 14.00 29.86 3.41
C GLU A 242 12.49 29.73 3.65
N GLN A 243 11.70 29.94 2.59
CA GLN A 243 10.24 29.80 2.63
C GLN A 243 9.82 28.38 3.03
N MET A 244 10.47 27.35 2.49
CA MET A 244 10.10 25.97 2.78
C MET A 244 10.46 25.56 4.21
N ILE A 245 11.59 26.00 4.75
CA ILE A 245 11.97 25.70 6.14
C ILE A 245 11.00 26.38 7.13
N GLU A 246 10.58 27.60 6.83
CA GLU A 246 9.57 28.33 7.59
C GLU A 246 8.21 27.60 7.56
N ASP A 247 7.74 27.25 6.37
CA ASP A 247 6.44 26.60 6.17
C ASP A 247 6.34 25.22 6.83
N VAL A 248 7.44 24.47 6.85
CA VAL A 248 7.49 23.15 7.49
C VAL A 248 7.63 23.28 9.02
N GLY A 249 8.01 24.46 9.52
CA GLY A 249 8.21 24.74 10.94
C GLY A 249 9.53 24.18 11.50
N LEU A 250 10.56 24.07 10.67
CA LEU A 250 11.87 23.50 11.04
C LEU A 250 13.00 24.52 11.19
N LEU A 251 12.67 25.82 11.32
CA LEU A 251 13.65 26.90 11.49
C LEU A 251 14.69 26.63 12.59
N HIS A 252 14.24 26.12 13.75
CA HIS A 252 15.10 25.80 14.89
C HIS A 252 16.04 24.60 14.66
N LYS A 253 15.76 23.75 13.66
CA LYS A 253 16.56 22.56 13.29
C LYS A 253 17.16 22.63 11.90
N ARG A 254 17.24 23.84 11.33
CA ARG A 254 17.74 24.07 9.97
C ARG A 254 19.10 23.41 9.70
N LYS A 255 20.02 23.52 10.66
CA LYS A 255 21.40 23.02 10.58
C LYS A 255 21.57 21.65 11.24
N ASP A 256 20.49 21.05 11.72
CA ASP A 256 20.55 19.71 12.30
C ASP A 256 20.55 18.66 11.20
N LEU A 257 21.26 17.56 11.45
CA LEU A 257 21.29 16.39 10.57
C LEU A 257 19.92 15.69 10.56
N ALA A 258 19.50 15.17 9.41
CA ALA A 258 18.22 14.47 9.28
C ALA A 258 18.06 13.29 10.25
N LYS A 259 19.16 12.60 10.59
CA LYS A 259 19.15 11.51 11.58
C LYS A 259 18.78 11.93 13.01
N ASN A 260 18.97 13.22 13.34
CA ASN A 260 18.66 13.78 14.66
C ASN A 260 17.21 14.32 14.76
N LEU A 261 16.47 14.31 13.65
CA LEU A 261 15.07 14.71 13.63
C LEU A 261 14.17 13.60 14.19
N SER A 262 13.04 13.97 14.79
CA SER A 262 12.01 12.99 15.14
C SER A 262 11.38 12.41 13.88
N GLY A 263 10.75 11.22 13.96
CA GLY A 263 10.10 10.60 12.80
C GLY A 263 9.06 11.50 12.12
N GLY A 264 8.27 12.25 12.90
CA GLY A 264 7.32 13.23 12.38
C GLY A 264 7.99 14.42 11.68
N MET A 265 9.12 14.92 12.21
CA MET A 265 9.91 15.98 11.57
C MET A 265 10.57 15.50 10.28
N GLN A 266 11.10 14.27 10.25
CA GLN A 266 11.61 13.64 9.03
C GLN A 266 10.51 13.50 7.97
N ARG A 267 9.31 13.09 8.39
CA ARG A 267 8.19 12.96 7.46
C ARG A 267 7.77 14.30 6.88
N LYS A 268 7.68 15.34 7.71
CA LYS A 268 7.44 16.72 7.30
C LYS A 268 8.47 17.20 6.27
N LEU A 269 9.76 16.96 6.52
CA LEU A 269 10.82 17.27 5.56
C LEU A 269 10.67 16.50 4.24
N SER A 270 10.33 15.21 4.31
CA SER A 270 10.09 14.37 3.12
C SER A 270 8.93 14.89 2.27
N VAL A 271 7.84 15.35 2.89
CA VAL A 271 6.71 15.96 2.19
C VAL A 271 7.13 17.30 1.58
N ALA A 272 7.92 18.11 2.30
CA ALA A 272 8.41 19.39 1.80
C ALA A 272 9.26 19.22 0.53
N ILE A 273 10.17 18.26 0.51
CA ILE A 273 11.01 17.93 -0.64
C ILE A 273 10.19 17.60 -1.90
N ALA A 274 9.00 17.02 -1.74
CA ALA A 274 8.12 16.74 -2.88
C ALA A 274 7.56 18.02 -3.53
N PHE A 275 7.47 19.12 -2.79
CA PHE A 275 6.97 20.40 -3.29
C PHE A 275 8.07 21.31 -3.87
N VAL A 276 9.32 21.05 -3.49
CA VAL A 276 10.49 21.79 -3.96
C VAL A 276 10.66 21.64 -5.48
N GLY A 277 11.13 22.70 -6.16
CA GLY A 277 11.36 22.66 -7.60
C GLY A 277 10.18 23.11 -8.44
N GLY A 278 9.17 23.75 -7.83
CA GLY A 278 7.95 24.15 -8.54
C GLY A 278 7.17 22.98 -9.14
N SER A 279 7.17 21.83 -8.47
CA SER A 279 6.51 20.62 -8.93
C SER A 279 5.00 20.85 -9.09
N LYS A 280 4.49 20.80 -10.33
CA LYS A 280 3.06 20.99 -10.65
C LYS A 280 2.19 19.82 -10.21
N ILE A 281 2.77 18.62 -10.20
CA ILE A 281 2.06 17.38 -9.88
C ILE A 281 2.79 16.74 -8.73
N VAL A 282 2.08 16.47 -7.64
CA VAL A 282 2.70 15.96 -6.41
C VAL A 282 1.97 14.70 -5.98
N ILE A 283 2.71 13.60 -5.86
CA ILE A 283 2.18 12.29 -5.46
C ILE A 283 2.69 11.96 -4.07
N LEU A 284 1.79 11.74 -3.13
CA LEU A 284 2.10 11.47 -1.72
C LEU A 284 1.55 10.10 -1.33
N ASP A 285 2.43 9.15 -1.11
CA ASP A 285 2.06 7.79 -0.70
C ASP A 285 2.06 7.67 0.83
N GLU A 286 0.86 7.67 1.42
CA GLU A 286 0.61 7.61 2.87
C GLU A 286 1.47 8.60 3.70
N PRO A 287 1.39 9.92 3.45
CA PRO A 287 2.27 10.92 4.08
C PRO A 287 2.13 10.98 5.61
N THR A 288 0.99 10.59 6.17
CA THR A 288 0.68 10.71 7.60
C THR A 288 0.82 9.39 8.38
N ALA A 289 1.18 8.30 7.71
CA ALA A 289 1.33 6.99 8.35
C ALA A 289 2.44 7.00 9.40
N GLY A 290 2.10 6.58 10.63
CA GLY A 290 3.05 6.53 11.75
C GLY A 290 3.46 7.90 12.33
N VAL A 291 2.76 8.98 11.95
CA VAL A 291 3.00 10.34 12.45
C VAL A 291 2.04 10.66 13.60
N ASP A 292 2.55 11.36 14.62
CA ASP A 292 1.76 11.86 15.75
C ASP A 292 0.67 12.86 15.31
N PRO A 293 -0.44 13.00 16.05
CA PRO A 293 -1.54 13.87 15.65
C PRO A 293 -1.15 15.34 15.44
N TYR A 294 -0.17 15.85 16.18
CA TYR A 294 0.27 17.25 16.06
C TYR A 294 1.07 17.47 14.76
N ALA A 295 2.04 16.60 14.49
CA ALA A 295 2.82 16.67 13.25
C ALA A 295 1.95 16.39 12.01
N ARG A 296 0.93 15.53 12.12
CA ARG A 296 -0.06 15.27 11.08
C ARG A 296 -0.80 16.54 10.65
N ARG A 297 -1.30 17.33 11.61
CA ARG A 297 -1.93 18.63 11.31
C ARG A 297 -0.99 19.57 10.58
N GLY A 298 0.28 19.65 10.98
CA GLY A 298 1.26 20.46 10.27
C GLY A 298 1.52 19.99 8.83
N ILE A 299 1.39 18.70 8.52
CA ILE A 299 1.43 18.20 7.13
C ILE A 299 0.18 18.65 6.39
N TRP A 300 -1.01 18.53 7.00
CA TRP A 300 -2.27 18.96 6.40
C TRP A 300 -2.26 20.44 6.01
N ASP A 301 -1.80 21.30 6.93
CA ASP A 301 -1.67 22.74 6.68
C ASP A 301 -0.73 23.03 5.51
N LEU A 302 0.37 22.28 5.39
CA LEU A 302 1.30 22.39 4.26
C LEU A 302 0.64 21.97 2.94
N LEU A 303 -0.12 20.88 2.92
CA LEU A 303 -0.83 20.41 1.73
C LEU A 303 -1.88 21.41 1.26
N LEU A 304 -2.67 21.96 2.19
CA LEU A 304 -3.69 22.97 1.90
C LEU A 304 -3.06 24.28 1.40
N LYS A 305 -1.94 24.71 2.00
CA LYS A 305 -1.20 25.91 1.57
C LYS A 305 -0.67 25.79 0.15
N TYR A 306 -0.13 24.63 -0.21
CA TYR A 306 0.54 24.39 -1.50
C TYR A 306 -0.36 23.75 -2.57
N LYS A 307 -1.66 23.62 -2.31
CA LYS A 307 -2.64 23.11 -3.26
C LYS A 307 -2.81 23.99 -4.51
N GLN A 308 -2.71 25.31 -4.36
CA GLN A 308 -2.91 26.25 -5.47
C GLN A 308 -1.84 26.10 -6.55
N GLY A 309 -2.27 26.07 -7.81
CA GLY A 309 -1.47 25.85 -9.00
C GLY A 309 -0.94 24.42 -9.16
N ARG A 310 -1.42 23.45 -8.36
CA ARG A 310 -0.87 22.08 -8.31
C ARG A 310 -1.97 21.02 -8.36
N THR A 311 -1.64 19.87 -8.94
CA THR A 311 -2.45 18.64 -8.85
C THR A 311 -1.83 17.75 -7.79
N ILE A 312 -2.50 17.53 -6.66
CA ILE A 312 -1.99 16.69 -5.58
C ILE A 312 -2.75 15.38 -5.55
N ILE A 313 -2.02 14.27 -5.60
CA ILE A 313 -2.57 12.91 -5.48
C ILE A 313 -2.09 12.33 -4.16
N LEU A 314 -3.02 12.08 -3.26
CA LEU A 314 -2.75 11.60 -1.90
C LEU A 314 -3.29 10.19 -1.74
N SER A 315 -2.49 9.21 -1.32
CA SER A 315 -3.03 7.92 -0.86
C SER A 315 -3.13 7.98 0.65
N THR A 316 -4.27 7.54 1.17
CA THR A 316 -4.46 7.39 2.60
C THR A 316 -5.38 6.22 2.88
N HIS A 317 -5.26 5.67 4.09
CA HIS A 317 -6.23 4.74 4.67
C HIS A 317 -7.02 5.40 5.82
N HIS A 318 -6.68 6.64 6.16
CA HIS A 318 -7.35 7.45 7.17
C HIS A 318 -8.46 8.26 6.51
N MET A 319 -9.71 8.06 6.93
CA MET A 319 -10.85 8.66 6.23
C MET A 319 -11.09 10.09 6.67
N ASP A 320 -10.72 10.44 7.90
CA ASP A 320 -10.62 11.81 8.40
C ASP A 320 -9.67 12.66 7.53
N GLU A 321 -8.53 12.11 7.15
CA GLU A 321 -7.60 12.78 6.24
C GLU A 321 -8.22 13.00 4.85
N ALA A 322 -8.93 11.99 4.33
CA ALA A 322 -9.58 12.09 3.04
C ALA A 322 -10.74 13.10 3.05
N ASP A 323 -11.51 13.20 4.14
CA ASP A 323 -12.62 14.16 4.28
C ASP A 323 -12.13 15.61 4.40
N ILE A 324 -11.03 15.83 5.14
CA ILE A 324 -10.50 17.17 5.41
C ILE A 324 -9.69 17.71 4.23
N LEU A 325 -8.85 16.87 3.63
CA LEU A 325 -7.94 17.30 2.55
C LEU A 325 -8.52 17.10 1.16
N GLY A 326 -9.34 16.06 0.97
CA GLY A 326 -9.76 15.62 -0.36
C GLY A 326 -10.89 16.46 -0.92
N ASP A 327 -10.61 17.25 -1.95
CA ASP A 327 -11.66 17.85 -2.78
C ASP A 327 -12.44 16.78 -3.56
N ARG A 328 -11.71 15.73 -3.95
CA ARG A 328 -12.24 14.52 -4.57
C ARG A 328 -11.65 13.31 -3.89
N ILE A 329 -12.49 12.32 -3.63
CA ILE A 329 -12.12 11.06 -3.02
C ILE A 329 -12.42 9.96 -4.04
N ALA A 330 -11.42 9.15 -4.36
CA ALA A 330 -11.54 8.00 -5.22
C ALA A 330 -11.41 6.72 -4.36
N ILE A 331 -12.46 5.92 -4.28
CA ILE A 331 -12.47 4.66 -3.53
C ILE A 331 -12.11 3.51 -4.47
N ILE A 332 -11.06 2.78 -4.11
CA ILE A 332 -10.54 1.63 -4.85
C ILE A 332 -10.66 0.36 -4.02
N SER A 333 -11.16 -0.70 -4.66
CA SER A 333 -11.26 -2.04 -4.10
C SER A 333 -10.85 -3.06 -5.17
N ASN A 334 -10.01 -4.02 -4.79
CA ASN A 334 -9.47 -5.08 -5.66
C ASN A 334 -8.93 -4.58 -7.02
N GLY A 335 -8.21 -3.45 -7.02
CA GLY A 335 -7.60 -2.88 -8.22
C GLY A 335 -8.56 -2.12 -9.15
N LYS A 336 -9.84 -1.98 -8.79
CA LYS A 336 -10.87 -1.26 -9.56
C LYS A 336 -11.33 -0.01 -8.82
N MET A 337 -11.59 1.06 -9.58
CA MET A 337 -12.31 2.22 -9.05
C MET A 337 -13.78 1.87 -8.87
N ARG A 338 -14.32 2.15 -7.68
CA ARG A 338 -15.71 1.86 -7.32
C ARG A 338 -16.56 3.11 -7.38
N CYS A 339 -16.07 4.19 -6.80
CA CYS A 339 -16.71 5.49 -6.84
C CYS A 339 -15.64 6.59 -6.77
N CYS A 340 -15.98 7.76 -7.30
CA CYS A 340 -15.13 8.93 -7.21
C CYS A 340 -15.96 10.20 -7.23
N GLY A 341 -15.70 11.10 -6.28
CA GLY A 341 -16.39 12.38 -6.15
C GLY A 341 -16.03 13.09 -4.86
N SER A 342 -16.61 14.25 -4.63
CA SER A 342 -16.51 14.98 -3.36
C SER A 342 -17.09 14.18 -2.20
N SER A 343 -16.65 14.47 -0.98
CA SER A 343 -17.19 13.84 0.23
C SER A 343 -18.72 13.97 0.31
N LEU A 344 -19.24 15.17 0.01
CA LEU A 344 -20.69 15.42 -0.01
C LEU A 344 -21.42 14.59 -1.09
N PHE A 345 -20.84 14.43 -2.28
CA PHE A 345 -21.41 13.59 -3.33
C PHE A 345 -21.47 12.13 -2.89
N LEU A 346 -20.39 11.59 -2.35
CA LEU A 346 -20.34 10.21 -1.86
C LEU A 346 -21.33 9.97 -0.71
N LYS A 347 -21.41 10.90 0.25
CA LYS A 347 -22.39 10.86 1.35
C LYS A 347 -23.82 10.89 0.83
N LYS A 348 -24.12 11.69 -0.18
CA LYS A 348 -25.45 11.73 -0.80
C LYS A 348 -25.79 10.45 -1.58
N CYS A 349 -24.82 9.84 -2.26
CA CYS A 349 -25.03 8.66 -3.09
C CYS A 349 -25.13 7.36 -2.28
N PHE A 350 -24.30 7.21 -1.25
CA PHE A 350 -24.19 5.97 -0.47
C PHE A 350 -24.73 6.08 0.95
N GLY A 351 -24.88 7.31 1.47
CA GLY A 351 -25.28 7.55 2.84
C GLY A 351 -26.73 7.17 3.11
N SER A 352 -26.94 6.77 4.36
CA SER A 352 -28.21 6.25 4.85
C SER A 352 -29.15 7.38 5.31
N GLY A 353 -28.61 8.59 5.51
CA GLY A 353 -29.29 9.75 6.06
C GLY A 353 -28.44 10.45 7.12
N TYR A 354 -29.10 11.28 7.93
CA TYR A 354 -28.52 11.83 9.16
C TYR A 354 -28.86 10.92 10.35
N TYR A 355 -27.93 10.76 11.27
CA TYR A 355 -28.15 10.05 12.51
C TYR A 355 -28.61 11.03 13.58
N LEU A 356 -29.82 10.81 14.11
CA LEU A 356 -30.34 11.50 15.28
C LEU A 356 -30.09 10.63 16.50
N THR A 357 -29.15 11.03 17.36
CA THR A 357 -28.87 10.38 18.64
C THR A 357 -29.58 11.14 19.75
N LEU A 358 -30.40 10.44 20.52
CA LEU A 358 -31.19 10.96 21.63
C LEU A 358 -30.68 10.30 22.91
N VAL A 359 -30.27 11.09 23.89
CA VAL A 359 -29.78 10.60 25.18
C VAL A 359 -30.90 10.70 26.20
N ARG A 360 -31.23 9.58 26.84
CA ARG A 360 -32.23 9.50 27.92
C ARG A 360 -31.61 9.85 29.26
N GLU A 361 -32.43 10.43 30.12
CA GLU A 361 -32.10 10.58 31.52
C GLU A 361 -32.09 9.19 32.17
N GLY A 362 -30.90 8.71 32.50
CA GLY A 362 -30.73 7.45 33.21
C GLY A 362 -31.57 7.42 34.48
N SER A 363 -32.50 6.47 34.58
CA SER A 363 -33.22 6.24 35.82
C SER A 363 -32.25 5.75 36.91
N VAL A 364 -31.66 6.66 37.69
CA VAL A 364 -30.99 6.36 38.97
C VAL A 364 -32.00 5.83 40.01
N LYS A 365 -33.28 5.69 39.65
CA LYS A 365 -34.37 5.29 40.54
C LYS A 365 -34.50 3.77 40.80
N MET A 366 -33.52 2.94 40.46
CA MET A 366 -33.55 1.48 40.75
C MET A 366 -32.62 1.00 41.88
N ALA A 367 -31.98 1.90 42.64
CA ALA A 367 -31.17 1.52 43.82
C ALA A 367 -31.76 1.99 45.17
N ALA A 368 -32.73 2.90 45.19
CA ALA A 368 -33.24 3.52 46.42
C ALA A 368 -34.60 2.97 46.91
N GLN A 369 -35.20 1.99 46.21
CA GLN A 369 -36.51 1.42 46.57
C GLN A 369 -36.43 0.04 47.23
N ARG A 370 -35.25 -0.34 47.76
CA ARG A 370 -35.06 -1.60 48.50
C ARG A 370 -34.97 -1.46 50.03
N ASN A 371 -35.05 -0.23 50.56
CA ASN A 371 -34.99 0.05 52.01
C ASN A 371 -36.33 0.52 52.61
N GLY A 372 -37.46 0.05 52.07
CA GLY A 372 -38.78 0.53 52.49
C GLY A 372 -39.86 -0.53 52.69
N ILE A 373 -39.55 -1.83 52.62
CA ILE A 373 -40.52 -2.90 52.91
C ILE A 373 -39.77 -4.04 53.63
N ILE A 374 -39.43 -3.82 54.90
CA ILE A 374 -39.18 -4.88 55.86
C ILE A 374 -40.18 -4.67 57.00
N GLN A 375 -41.36 -5.26 56.84
CA GLN A 375 -42.12 -5.92 57.91
C GLN A 375 -43.46 -6.40 57.34
N SER A 376 -43.49 -7.67 56.90
CA SER A 376 -44.51 -8.65 57.34
C SER A 376 -44.42 -9.94 56.51
N GLN A 377 -44.16 -11.05 57.23
CA GLN A 377 -44.65 -12.42 56.97
C GLN A 377 -43.85 -13.38 56.05
N VAL A 378 -42.93 -14.09 56.71
CA VAL A 378 -42.69 -15.55 56.81
C VAL A 378 -43.49 -16.54 55.93
N LYS A 379 -42.73 -17.54 55.39
CA LYS A 379 -43.04 -18.89 54.82
C LYS A 379 -43.48 -18.93 53.35
N ASP A 380 -42.94 -19.74 52.43
CA ASP A 380 -42.38 -21.11 52.50
C ASP A 380 -41.28 -21.38 51.42
N GLU A 381 -40.64 -22.55 51.56
CA GLU A 381 -39.51 -23.18 50.84
C GLU A 381 -39.73 -23.62 49.36
N LYS A 382 -38.60 -23.81 48.63
CA LYS A 382 -38.34 -24.56 47.35
C LYS A 382 -38.84 -23.89 46.04
N ASP A 383 -38.10 -23.82 44.92
CA ASP A 383 -37.13 -24.75 44.34
C ASP A 383 -36.14 -24.06 43.36
N PHE A 384 -35.02 -24.74 43.12
CA PHE A 384 -33.91 -24.42 42.22
C PHE A 384 -34.30 -24.51 40.73
N THR A 385 -33.85 -23.57 39.87
CA THR A 385 -33.05 -23.84 38.64
C THR A 385 -32.77 -22.55 37.86
N SER A 386 -31.48 -22.31 37.65
CA SER A 386 -30.89 -21.27 36.82
C SER A 386 -30.91 -21.65 35.34
N ARG A 387 -31.30 -20.70 34.48
CA ARG A 387 -30.90 -20.68 33.05
C ARG A 387 -30.36 -19.31 32.69
N SER A 388 -29.04 -19.21 32.71
CA SER A 388 -28.26 -18.16 32.08
C SER A 388 -28.18 -18.46 30.58
N SER A 389 -28.75 -17.60 29.74
CA SER A 389 -28.50 -17.58 28.30
C SER A 389 -27.57 -16.41 27.98
N SER A 390 -26.36 -16.76 27.56
CA SER A 390 -25.35 -15.92 26.94
C SER A 390 -25.80 -15.41 25.57
N PRO A 391 -25.46 -14.17 25.16
CA PRO A 391 -25.59 -13.74 23.77
C PRO A 391 -24.24 -13.90 23.06
N ASP A 392 -24.19 -14.84 22.14
CA ASP A 392 -23.15 -14.93 21.11
C ASP A 392 -23.91 -15.34 19.84
N ASP A 393 -24.25 -14.38 18.99
CA ASP A 393 -24.73 -14.64 17.63
C ASP A 393 -24.28 -13.51 16.71
N GLY A 394 -23.59 -13.93 15.66
CA GLY A 394 -22.92 -13.10 14.68
C GLY A 394 -23.88 -12.31 13.78
N ILE A 395 -23.33 -11.20 13.28
CA ILE A 395 -23.97 -10.31 12.32
C ILE A 395 -24.20 -11.08 11.02
N SER A 396 -25.47 -11.39 10.74
CA SER A 396 -25.93 -11.82 9.43
C SER A 396 -27.16 -11.00 9.05
N SER A 397 -27.07 -10.35 7.88
CA SER A 397 -28.16 -9.90 7.00
C SER A 397 -29.55 -9.83 7.65
N GLN A 398 -29.85 -8.75 8.38
CA GLN A 398 -31.21 -8.47 8.81
C GLN A 398 -31.88 -7.50 7.83
N THR A 399 -32.98 -7.94 7.25
CA THR A 399 -33.98 -7.07 6.61
C THR A 399 -34.66 -6.31 7.74
N TRP A 400 -34.58 -4.97 7.74
CA TRP A 400 -35.00 -4.14 8.87
C TRP A 400 -36.52 -4.22 9.04
N ALA A 401 -36.98 -4.91 10.09
CA ALA A 401 -38.38 -4.97 10.47
C ALA A 401 -38.73 -3.75 11.33
N ASN A 402 -39.78 -3.02 10.93
CA ASN A 402 -40.35 -1.88 11.66
C ASN A 402 -41.07 -2.34 12.94
N SER A 403 -40.34 -2.68 13.99
CA SER A 403 -40.90 -2.86 15.33
C SER A 403 -40.02 -2.18 16.36
N ASP A 404 -40.44 -1.01 16.83
CA ASP A 404 -39.78 -0.31 17.92
C ASP A 404 -39.99 -1.08 19.23
N PRO A 405 -39.00 -1.08 20.16
CA PRO A 405 -39.21 -1.54 21.53
C PRO A 405 -40.32 -0.71 22.21
N SER A 406 -41.13 -1.33 23.06
CA SER A 406 -42.26 -0.68 23.75
C SER A 406 -41.87 0.57 24.55
N ASP A 407 -40.64 0.61 25.08
CA ASP A 407 -40.10 1.76 25.82
C ASP A 407 -39.64 2.91 24.92
N VAL A 408 -39.63 2.75 23.59
CA VAL A 408 -39.15 3.73 22.59
C VAL A 408 -40.27 4.25 21.70
N SER A 409 -41.49 3.72 21.86
CA SER A 409 -42.64 4.03 21.02
C SER A 409 -43.03 5.52 21.04
N ASP A 410 -43.01 6.19 22.19
CA ASP A 410 -43.44 7.60 22.30
C ASP A 410 -42.48 8.54 21.55
N VAL A 411 -41.17 8.31 21.72
CA VAL A 411 -40.12 9.05 21.00
C VAL A 411 -40.16 8.73 19.50
N GLY A 412 -40.29 7.45 19.15
CA GLY A 412 -40.38 6.99 17.76
C GLY A 412 -41.62 7.53 17.04
N GLN A 413 -42.73 7.71 17.75
CA GLN A 413 -43.96 8.28 17.18
C GLN A 413 -43.78 9.78 16.88
N ILE A 414 -43.17 10.56 17.78
CA ILE A 414 -42.89 11.99 17.55
C ILE A 414 -41.94 12.19 16.37
N VAL A 415 -40.87 11.40 16.31
CA VAL A 415 -39.88 11.45 15.22
C VAL A 415 -40.55 11.14 13.88
N ARG A 416 -41.36 10.07 13.80
CA ARG A 416 -42.07 9.70 12.56
C ARG A 416 -43.23 10.64 12.21
N CYS A 417 -43.81 11.33 13.17
CA CYS A 417 -44.86 12.32 12.92
C CYS A 417 -44.31 13.51 12.11
N HIS A 418 -43.09 13.95 12.41
CA HIS A 418 -42.44 15.06 11.70
C HIS A 418 -41.64 14.59 10.47
N VAL A 419 -41.04 13.41 10.55
CA VAL A 419 -40.20 12.83 9.49
C VAL A 419 -40.67 11.39 9.22
N PRO A 420 -41.65 11.18 8.33
CA PRO A 420 -42.27 9.86 8.12
C PRO A 420 -41.31 8.81 7.55
N GLY A 421 -40.21 9.23 6.93
CA GLY A 421 -39.14 8.33 6.46
C GLY A 421 -38.08 7.98 7.50
N ALA A 422 -38.26 8.38 8.77
CA ALA A 422 -37.30 8.07 9.83
C ALA A 422 -37.33 6.59 10.23
N VAL A 423 -36.14 5.98 10.32
CA VAL A 423 -35.97 4.55 10.64
C VAL A 423 -35.24 4.40 11.97
N PHE A 424 -35.73 3.54 12.85
CA PHE A 424 -35.05 3.21 14.11
C PHE A 424 -33.84 2.32 13.81
N LEU A 425 -32.65 2.69 14.31
CA LEU A 425 -31.42 1.93 14.11
C LEU A 425 -31.14 1.03 15.31
N GLU A 426 -30.92 1.64 16.47
CA GLU A 426 -30.51 0.93 17.69
C GLU A 426 -30.80 1.74 18.95
N SER A 427 -30.86 1.04 20.08
CA SER A 427 -30.95 1.62 21.42
C SER A 427 -29.91 0.94 22.30
N ILE A 428 -28.81 1.65 22.59
CA ILE A 428 -27.71 1.16 23.41
C ILE A 428 -27.68 1.94 24.73
N GLY A 429 -28.04 1.28 25.83
CA GLY A 429 -28.03 1.89 27.16
C GLY A 429 -29.02 3.05 27.27
N GLN A 430 -28.49 4.28 27.32
CA GLN A 430 -29.29 5.52 27.39
C GLN A 430 -29.40 6.22 26.04
N GLU A 431 -28.70 5.75 25.01
CA GLU A 431 -28.67 6.39 23.69
C GLU A 431 -29.61 5.66 22.72
N ILE A 432 -30.44 6.43 22.03
CA ILE A 432 -31.32 5.96 20.96
C ILE A 432 -30.93 6.64 19.66
N THR A 433 -30.74 5.85 18.62
CA THR A 433 -30.32 6.35 17.32
C THR A 433 -31.40 6.10 16.27
N PHE A 434 -31.82 7.16 15.59
CA PHE A 434 -32.69 7.12 14.41
C PHE A 434 -31.92 7.59 13.17
N VAL A 435 -32.25 7.01 12.01
CA VAL A 435 -31.79 7.48 10.71
C VAL A 435 -32.87 8.36 10.09
N LEU A 436 -32.52 9.62 9.82
CA LEU A 436 -33.39 10.61 9.18
C LEU A 436 -33.00 10.76 7.70
N PRO A 437 -33.96 10.66 6.76
CA PRO A 437 -33.65 10.80 5.33
C PRO A 437 -33.18 12.21 4.97
N TYR A 438 -32.21 12.31 4.05
CA TYR A 438 -31.65 13.59 3.58
C TYR A 438 -32.71 14.57 3.00
N ALA A 439 -33.88 14.07 2.57
CA ALA A 439 -34.98 14.91 2.10
C ALA A 439 -35.51 15.86 3.18
N GLY A 440 -35.58 15.40 4.44
CA GLY A 440 -36.13 16.20 5.55
C GLY A 440 -35.35 17.48 5.87
N ALA A 441 -34.06 17.55 5.47
CA ALA A 441 -33.25 18.76 5.58
C ALA A 441 -33.64 19.84 4.56
N ARG A 442 -34.11 19.43 3.37
CA ARG A 442 -34.51 20.37 2.29
C ARG A 442 -35.91 20.92 2.50
N ASP A 443 -36.77 20.11 3.09
CA ASP A 443 -38.20 20.41 3.28
C ASP A 443 -38.47 21.17 4.60
N GLY A 444 -37.44 21.45 5.40
CA GLY A 444 -37.54 22.15 6.68
C GLY A 444 -38.15 21.31 7.81
N SER A 445 -38.48 20.04 7.56
CA SER A 445 -39.09 19.12 8.53
C SER A 445 -38.23 18.90 9.77
N PHE A 446 -36.90 18.97 9.64
CA PHE A 446 -35.97 18.86 10.77
C PHE A 446 -36.09 20.02 11.75
N ALA A 447 -36.35 21.24 11.28
CA ALA A 447 -36.53 22.39 12.17
C ALA A 447 -37.76 22.21 13.07
N LEU A 448 -38.84 21.67 12.51
CA LEU A 448 -40.06 21.35 13.28
C LEU A 448 -39.81 20.22 14.27
N LEU A 449 -39.11 19.17 13.84
CA LEU A 449 -38.72 18.05 14.72
C LEU A 449 -37.88 18.54 15.91
N PHE A 450 -36.85 19.35 15.68
CA PHE A 450 -35.99 19.86 16.76
C PHE A 450 -36.75 20.79 17.70
N SER A 451 -37.61 21.67 17.17
CA SER A 451 -38.45 22.52 18.00
C SER A 451 -39.40 21.71 18.89
N GLU A 452 -39.93 20.59 18.38
CA GLU A 452 -40.82 19.73 19.16
C GLU A 452 -40.04 18.87 20.16
N LEU A 453 -38.86 18.37 19.80
CA LEU A 453 -37.97 17.66 20.73
C LEU A 453 -37.52 18.56 21.87
N ASP A 454 -37.21 19.83 21.61
CA ASP A 454 -36.89 20.81 22.67
C ASP A 454 -38.08 21.00 23.62
N ARG A 455 -39.31 21.11 23.08
CA ARG A 455 -40.54 21.28 23.85
C ARG A 455 -40.90 20.05 24.67
N ALA A 456 -40.77 18.87 24.09
CA ALA A 456 -41.16 17.58 24.68
C ALA A 456 -40.00 16.89 25.44
N SER A 457 -38.80 17.48 25.47
CA SER A 457 -37.60 16.90 26.08
C SER A 457 -37.82 16.43 27.53
N ALA A 458 -38.49 17.25 28.35
CA ALA A 458 -38.80 16.94 29.75
C ALA A 458 -39.86 15.84 29.90
N GLU A 459 -40.84 15.77 28.99
CA GLU A 459 -41.90 14.75 28.99
C GLU A 459 -41.37 13.38 28.52
N LEU A 460 -40.43 13.40 27.57
CA LEU A 460 -39.78 12.22 27.00
C LEU A 460 -38.58 11.72 27.81
N GLY A 461 -38.17 12.46 28.85
CA GLY A 461 -37.01 12.13 29.67
C GLY A 461 -35.70 12.15 28.88
N LEU A 462 -35.52 13.12 27.98
CA LEU A 462 -34.31 13.30 27.18
C LEU A 462 -33.38 14.34 27.83
N THR A 463 -32.09 14.03 27.94
CA THR A 463 -31.06 14.95 28.46
C THR A 463 -30.41 15.78 27.37
N SER A 464 -30.16 15.16 26.21
CA SER A 464 -29.59 15.83 25.04
C SER A 464 -29.96 15.08 23.76
N TYR A 465 -29.85 15.78 22.64
CA TYR A 465 -29.88 15.17 21.32
C TYR A 465 -28.74 15.71 20.47
N GLY A 466 -28.28 14.90 19.52
CA GLY A 466 -27.27 15.26 18.55
C GLY A 466 -27.67 14.76 17.18
N ILE A 467 -27.28 15.53 16.15
CA ILE A 467 -27.37 15.10 14.76
C ILE A 467 -25.96 14.92 14.21
N SER A 468 -25.70 13.77 13.61
CA SER A 468 -24.46 13.50 12.88
C SER A 468 -24.77 13.09 11.44
N ASP A 469 -23.82 13.30 10.53
CA ASP A 469 -23.92 12.86 9.14
C ASP A 469 -23.29 11.48 8.98
N THR A 470 -23.63 10.78 7.90
CA THR A 470 -22.96 9.54 7.52
C THR A 470 -21.47 9.81 7.32
N THR A 471 -20.61 9.04 7.98
CA THR A 471 -19.16 9.22 7.87
C THR A 471 -18.61 8.52 6.62
N LEU A 472 -17.42 8.92 6.18
CA LEU A 472 -16.77 8.24 5.04
C LEU A 472 -16.43 6.78 5.37
N GLU A 473 -16.22 6.45 6.65
CA GLU A 473 -16.01 5.10 7.15
C GLU A 473 -17.17 4.17 6.83
N GLU A 474 -18.39 4.62 7.09
CA GLU A 474 -19.57 3.82 6.79
C GLU A 474 -19.74 3.60 5.28
N ILE A 475 -19.51 4.64 4.48
CA ILE A 475 -19.57 4.54 3.01
C ILE A 475 -18.52 3.55 2.50
N PHE A 476 -17.31 3.63 3.04
CA PHE A 476 -16.23 2.72 2.67
C PHE A 476 -16.56 1.28 3.04
N LEU A 477 -17.11 1.03 4.24
CA LEU A 477 -17.53 -0.31 4.67
C LEU A 477 -18.65 -0.85 3.77
N LYS A 478 -19.66 -0.04 3.46
CA LYS A 478 -20.76 -0.40 2.57
C LYS A 478 -20.26 -0.76 1.16
N VAL A 479 -19.35 0.03 0.60
CA VAL A 479 -18.70 -0.26 -0.69
C VAL A 479 -17.80 -1.50 -0.60
N ALA A 480 -17.16 -1.75 0.54
CA ALA A 480 -16.35 -2.96 0.75
C ALA A 480 -17.20 -4.23 0.86
N GLU A 481 -18.36 -4.16 1.54
CA GLU A 481 -19.33 -5.25 1.68
C GLU A 481 -19.93 -5.64 0.33
N GLU A 482 -20.39 -4.66 -0.45
CA GLU A 482 -20.90 -4.90 -1.82
C GLU A 482 -19.85 -5.56 -2.73
N THR A 483 -18.57 -5.36 -2.43
CA THR A 483 -17.46 -5.90 -3.22
C THR A 483 -16.91 -7.22 -2.70
N GLY A 484 -17.44 -7.74 -1.57
CA GLY A 484 -17.15 -9.08 -1.07
C GLY A 484 -15.76 -9.27 -0.46
N VAL A 485 -15.12 -8.18 0.03
CA VAL A 485 -13.74 -8.20 0.56
C VAL A 485 -13.58 -9.18 1.74
N ASP A 486 -14.64 -9.44 2.50
CA ASP A 486 -14.62 -10.37 3.64
C ASP A 486 -14.76 -11.85 3.27
N SER A 487 -15.04 -12.17 2.00
CA SER A 487 -15.22 -13.57 1.56
C SER A 487 -13.93 -14.25 1.10
N GLU A 488 -12.85 -13.50 0.81
CA GLU A 488 -11.63 -14.07 0.23
C GLU A 488 -10.47 -14.28 1.23
N THR A 489 -10.57 -13.79 2.47
CA THR A 489 -9.45 -13.86 3.44
C THR A 489 -9.44 -15.17 4.27
N THR A 490 -10.41 -16.07 4.10
CA THR A 490 -10.53 -17.30 4.93
C THR A 490 -10.68 -18.60 4.12
N LYS A 491 -10.11 -18.69 2.91
CA LYS A 491 -10.07 -19.96 2.17
C LYS A 491 -8.72 -20.23 1.50
N GLU A 492 -7.75 -20.67 2.30
CA GLU A 492 -6.72 -21.61 1.83
C GLU A 492 -6.41 -22.66 2.91
N LEU A 493 -7.22 -23.73 2.92
CA LEU A 493 -6.83 -25.09 3.31
C LEU A 493 -7.62 -26.04 2.38
N PRO A 494 -7.01 -27.09 1.79
CA PRO A 494 -7.67 -27.88 0.76
C PRO A 494 -8.58 -28.94 1.39
N GLU A 495 -9.89 -28.79 1.21
CA GLU A 495 -10.85 -29.89 1.36
C GLU A 495 -11.05 -30.56 0.00
N GLN A 496 -10.65 -31.84 -0.05
CA GLN A 496 -10.88 -32.73 -1.18
C GLN A 496 -12.31 -33.26 -1.10
N ASP A 497 -13.13 -32.85 -2.08
CA ASP A 497 -14.52 -33.25 -2.28
C ASP A 497 -14.77 -34.76 -2.09
N CYS A 498 -15.61 -35.09 -1.11
CA CYS A 498 -16.32 -36.37 -1.05
C CYS A 498 -17.65 -36.24 -1.79
N ARG A 499 -17.70 -36.64 -3.07
CA ARG A 499 -18.97 -36.90 -3.76
C ARG A 499 -19.55 -38.24 -3.32
N ARG A 500 -20.74 -38.18 -2.72
CA ARG A 500 -21.71 -39.27 -2.58
C ARG A 500 -22.12 -39.82 -3.95
N ASN A 501 -21.99 -41.14 -4.17
CA ASN A 501 -23.14 -42.03 -4.40
C ASN A 501 -22.76 -43.50 -4.65
N SER A 502 -23.21 -44.35 -3.71
CA SER A 502 -23.92 -45.62 -3.88
C SER A 502 -23.44 -46.70 -4.88
N PHE A 503 -23.08 -47.87 -4.29
CA PHE A 503 -23.53 -49.23 -4.64
C PHE A 503 -23.31 -49.80 -6.06
N LYS A 504 -22.37 -50.76 -6.22
CA LYS A 504 -22.62 -52.23 -6.38
C LYS A 504 -21.39 -52.99 -6.94
N ARG A 505 -21.08 -54.10 -6.25
CA ARG A 505 -20.68 -55.46 -6.69
C ARG A 505 -19.59 -55.71 -7.78
N ASN A 506 -18.59 -56.47 -7.30
CA ASN A 506 -18.05 -57.75 -7.82
C ASN A 506 -16.82 -57.81 -8.76
N SER A 507 -15.99 -58.80 -8.41
CA SER A 507 -15.10 -59.70 -9.19
C SER A 507 -13.66 -59.32 -9.56
N ILE A 508 -12.72 -59.91 -8.80
CA ILE A 508 -11.73 -60.97 -9.16
C ILE A 508 -10.59 -60.70 -10.19
N SER A 509 -9.37 -61.04 -9.72
CA SER A 509 -8.11 -61.46 -10.41
C SER A 509 -7.33 -60.38 -11.18
N SER A 510 -5.98 -60.33 -11.23
CA SER A 510 -4.87 -61.29 -11.05
C SER A 510 -3.56 -60.51 -10.79
N ALA A 511 -2.78 -60.77 -9.73
CA ALA A 511 -1.56 -61.62 -9.67
C ALA A 511 -0.39 -61.26 -10.61
N SER A 512 0.75 -60.79 -10.05
CA SER A 512 2.15 -61.31 -10.20
C SER A 512 3.14 -60.31 -9.56
N ALA A 513 3.59 -60.49 -8.31
CA ALA A 513 4.72 -61.30 -7.82
C ALA A 513 6.14 -60.72 -8.07
N LYS A 514 6.77 -60.18 -7.01
CA LYS A 514 8.13 -60.55 -6.58
C LYS A 514 8.46 -60.13 -5.13
N ARG A 515 8.72 -61.16 -4.31
CA ARG A 515 9.44 -61.23 -3.01
C ARG A 515 10.87 -60.67 -3.16
N GLU A 516 11.67 -60.29 -2.16
CA GLU A 516 11.78 -60.36 -0.68
C GLU A 516 12.92 -59.33 -0.35
N LEU A 517 13.04 -58.67 0.81
CA LEU A 517 13.51 -59.22 2.09
C LEU A 517 13.34 -58.14 3.18
N LYS A 518 12.91 -58.56 4.38
CA LYS A 518 12.57 -57.71 5.53
C LYS A 518 13.24 -58.26 6.78
N GLU A 519 14.04 -57.45 7.47
CA GLU A 519 14.34 -57.58 8.91
C GLU A 519 14.12 -56.19 9.54
N LYS A 520 12.99 -55.98 10.24
CA LYS A 520 12.82 -56.09 11.71
C LYS A 520 13.63 -55.04 12.50
N PHE A 521 12.95 -53.99 12.95
CA PHE A 521 13.01 -53.59 14.36
C PHE A 521 11.65 -53.03 14.80
N THR A 522 11.14 -53.59 15.88
CA THR A 522 9.83 -53.35 16.50
C THR A 522 9.94 -52.29 17.59
N SER A 523 8.94 -51.41 17.71
CA SER A 523 8.37 -51.09 19.02
C SER A 523 6.95 -50.53 18.85
N LYS A 524 6.00 -51.29 19.39
CA LYS A 524 4.59 -50.94 19.60
C LYS A 524 4.46 -49.60 20.33
N VAL A 525 3.50 -48.78 19.93
CA VAL A 525 2.76 -47.91 20.84
C VAL A 525 1.29 -48.27 20.65
N GLU A 526 0.67 -48.70 21.74
CA GLU A 526 -0.75 -49.03 21.81
C GLU A 526 -1.57 -47.74 21.71
N ASP A 527 -2.45 -47.67 20.72
CA ASP A 527 -3.48 -46.64 20.64
C ASP A 527 -4.55 -46.92 21.69
N LEU A 528 -4.43 -46.27 22.85
CA LEU A 528 -5.52 -46.19 23.81
C LEU A 528 -6.52 -45.12 23.35
N GLN A 529 -7.57 -45.61 22.73
CA GLN A 529 -8.78 -44.89 22.38
C GLN A 529 -9.40 -44.24 23.64
N ARG A 530 -9.29 -42.92 23.78
CA ARG A 530 -10.10 -42.13 24.72
C ARG A 530 -10.82 -41.02 23.99
N SER A 531 -12.14 -41.12 24.05
CA SER A 531 -13.14 -40.18 23.52
C SER A 531 -12.84 -38.73 23.89
N ALA A 532 -12.76 -37.86 22.88
CA ALA A 532 -12.72 -36.42 23.07
C ALA A 532 -14.13 -35.92 23.43
N SER A 533 -14.35 -35.65 24.72
CA SER A 533 -15.42 -34.77 25.17
C SER A 533 -14.95 -33.32 25.11
N LEU A 534 -15.80 -32.45 24.53
CA LEU A 534 -15.65 -31.01 24.47
C LEU A 534 -15.32 -30.43 25.86
N SER A 535 -14.17 -29.77 25.97
CA SER A 535 -13.89 -28.73 26.96
C SER A 535 -12.70 -27.93 26.47
N GLY A 536 -12.96 -26.69 26.06
CA GLY A 536 -11.94 -25.71 25.72
C GLY A 536 -11.18 -25.27 26.96
N GLN A 537 -10.21 -26.08 27.39
CA GLN A 537 -9.14 -25.63 28.28
C GLN A 537 -7.85 -25.59 27.48
N GLY A 538 -7.28 -24.39 27.42
CA GLY A 538 -6.05 -24.08 26.71
C GLY A 538 -4.93 -25.07 27.04
N SER A 539 -4.23 -25.46 25.98
CA SER A 539 -2.94 -26.16 25.95
C SER A 539 -2.26 -26.24 27.31
N SER A 540 -2.12 -27.46 27.84
CA SER A 540 -1.26 -27.75 28.99
C SER A 540 0.08 -27.03 28.83
N VAL A 541 0.44 -26.15 29.75
CA VAL A 541 1.74 -25.47 29.75
C VAL A 541 2.79 -26.54 30.02
N ILE A 542 3.56 -26.89 28.98
CA ILE A 542 4.64 -27.87 29.09
C ILE A 542 5.80 -27.17 29.79
N VAL A 543 6.10 -27.55 31.02
CA VAL A 543 7.20 -26.98 31.82
C VAL A 543 8.35 -28.00 31.91
N GLY A 544 9.59 -27.53 31.87
CA GLY A 544 10.80 -28.33 32.13
C GLY A 544 11.43 -29.00 30.90
N GLY A 545 12.12 -30.12 31.10
CA GLY A 545 12.96 -30.77 30.07
C GLY A 545 12.23 -31.25 28.81
N GLN A 546 10.92 -31.52 28.90
CA GLN A 546 10.09 -31.85 27.73
C GLN A 546 9.86 -30.64 26.81
N LEU A 547 9.81 -29.42 27.38
CA LEU A 547 9.72 -28.18 26.61
C LEU A 547 11.01 -27.96 25.82
N ILE A 548 12.17 -28.17 26.45
CA ILE A 548 13.49 -28.05 25.81
C ILE A 548 13.59 -29.00 24.62
N ARG A 549 13.14 -30.25 24.78
CA ARG A 549 13.15 -31.24 23.68
C ARG A 549 12.22 -30.85 22.54
N ARG A 550 11.01 -30.34 22.82
CA ARG A 550 10.09 -29.84 21.79
C ARG A 550 10.62 -28.58 21.12
N GLN A 551 11.24 -27.67 21.85
CA GLN A 551 11.87 -26.47 21.32
C GLN A 551 13.06 -26.83 20.40
N PHE A 552 13.90 -27.79 20.80
CA PHE A 552 15.00 -28.27 19.97
C PHE A 552 14.49 -28.92 18.68
N LEU A 553 13.45 -29.77 18.78
CA LEU A 553 12.82 -30.37 17.61
C LEU A 553 12.21 -29.31 16.69
N ALA A 554 11.53 -28.30 17.25
CA ALA A 554 10.96 -27.19 16.50
C ALA A 554 12.03 -26.35 15.80
N LEU A 555 13.15 -26.08 16.47
CA LEU A 555 14.31 -25.41 15.88
C LEU A 555 14.93 -26.23 14.75
N PHE A 556 15.03 -27.55 14.91
CA PHE A 556 15.53 -28.45 13.87
C PHE A 556 14.60 -28.49 12.66
N ILE A 557 13.28 -28.58 12.88
CA ILE A 557 12.25 -28.50 11.84
C ILE A 557 12.31 -27.13 11.14
N LYS A 558 12.42 -26.03 11.88
CA LYS A 558 12.58 -24.67 11.32
C LYS A 558 13.83 -24.58 10.45
N ARG A 559 14.97 -25.11 10.93
CA ARG A 559 16.23 -25.13 10.18
C ARG A 559 16.12 -26.01 8.93
N PHE A 560 15.44 -27.14 9.00
CA PHE A 560 15.19 -28.02 7.85
C PHE A 560 14.29 -27.36 6.80
N HIS A 561 13.20 -26.71 7.21
CA HIS A 561 12.34 -25.96 6.29
C HIS A 561 13.07 -24.77 5.66
N HIS A 562 13.88 -24.05 6.44
CA HIS A 562 14.71 -22.97 5.93
C HIS A 562 15.71 -23.51 4.88
N ALA A 563 16.44 -24.59 5.19
CA ALA A 563 17.39 -25.22 4.29
C ALA A 563 16.70 -25.72 3.00
N ARG A 564 15.55 -26.40 3.12
CA ARG A 564 14.78 -26.90 1.96
C ARG A 564 14.26 -25.78 1.06
N ARG A 565 13.89 -24.62 1.62
CA ARG A 565 13.41 -23.45 0.86
C ARG A 565 14.56 -22.68 0.22
N SER A 566 15.73 -22.62 0.86
CA SER A 566 16.93 -21.94 0.36
C SER A 566 17.75 -22.81 -0.62
N ARG A 567 17.14 -23.29 -1.71
CA ARG A 567 17.82 -24.13 -2.72
C ARG A 567 19.08 -23.45 -3.29
N LYS A 568 19.02 -22.13 -3.54
CA LYS A 568 20.18 -21.34 -4.01
C LYS A 568 21.30 -21.28 -2.97
N GLY A 569 20.96 -21.16 -1.69
CA GLY A 569 21.93 -21.13 -0.58
C GLY A 569 22.61 -22.49 -0.36
N LEU A 570 21.86 -23.58 -0.46
CA LEU A 570 22.43 -24.93 -0.39
C LEU A 570 23.38 -25.22 -1.55
N ILE A 571 23.01 -24.83 -2.77
CA ILE A 571 23.89 -24.98 -3.94
C ILE A 571 25.16 -24.15 -3.73
N ALA A 572 25.05 -22.89 -3.30
CA ALA A 572 26.23 -22.07 -3.04
C ALA A 572 27.09 -22.59 -1.88
N GLN A 573 26.51 -23.14 -0.81
CA GLN A 573 27.28 -23.60 0.36
C GLN A 573 27.87 -25.00 0.21
N VAL A 574 27.31 -25.84 -0.67
CA VAL A 574 27.76 -27.23 -0.86
C VAL A 574 28.50 -27.40 -2.18
N VAL A 575 27.97 -26.84 -3.27
CA VAL A 575 28.56 -26.99 -4.61
C VAL A 575 29.76 -26.06 -4.77
N LEU A 576 29.75 -24.84 -4.22
CA LEU A 576 30.89 -23.93 -4.35
C LEU A 576 32.16 -24.49 -3.68
N PRO A 577 32.14 -24.99 -2.42
CA PRO A 577 33.33 -25.58 -1.82
C PRO A 577 33.74 -26.90 -2.48
N ALA A 578 32.77 -27.71 -2.91
CA ALA A 578 33.06 -28.95 -3.64
C ALA A 578 33.71 -28.66 -5.00
N ALA A 579 33.23 -27.65 -5.74
CA ALA A 579 33.83 -27.23 -6.99
C ALA A 579 35.20 -26.59 -6.78
N LEU A 580 35.39 -25.76 -5.73
CA LEU A 580 36.70 -25.24 -5.36
C LEU A 580 37.68 -26.37 -5.02
N CYS A 581 37.28 -27.37 -4.25
CA CYS A 581 38.12 -28.53 -3.92
C CYS A 581 38.43 -29.46 -5.11
N VAL A 582 37.66 -29.39 -6.19
CA VAL A 582 37.89 -30.19 -7.41
C VAL A 582 38.70 -29.40 -8.45
N CYS A 583 38.63 -28.06 -8.42
CA CYS A 583 39.34 -27.18 -9.34
C CYS A 583 40.69 -26.65 -8.81
N LEU A 584 40.93 -26.71 -7.49
CA LEU A 584 42.26 -26.61 -6.86
C LEU A 584 42.94 -27.99 -6.90
#